data_AF-A0A413ZJ01-F1
#
_entry.id   AF-A0A413ZJ01-F1
#
_cell.length_a   1.000
_cell.length_b   1.000
_cell.length_c   1.000
_cell.angle_alpha   90.00
_cell.angle_beta   90.00
_cell.angle_gamma   90.00
#
_symmetry.space_group_name_H-M   'P 1'
#
loop_
_entity.id
_entity.type
_entity.pdbx_description
1 polymer ?
#
loop_
_entity_poly.entity_id
_entity_poly.type
_entity_poly.pdbx_seq_one_letter_code
_entity_poly.pdbx_strand_id
1 'polypeptide(L)'
;MKQYEAVIETLDKLGGVATLGELNREVFKISDCEWKTKTPFASIRRIVQQTKGIYKIKPGLYGLEKYRKQIEDRGIIVETEKNKDSNDVIMFNHTYYQGILLIIGKYRNMQTFVPKQDKNKKFYDGHKLHELSTLAEQPPYSYPQLIKRSATIDTIWFNGRNMPHSFFEIEHSTDIQNSLLKFNDLQDFYVRMAIVADIKRKPEFEAKMRFHAFDDLRLNKRVSFLSYDAFVKQYEMEQEKQSFEFIL
;
A
#
# COMPACT_ATOMS: atom_id res chain seq x y z
N MET A 1 29.70 -3.72 -14.60
CA MET A 1 29.15 -3.96 -13.25
C MET A 1 28.29 -5.22 -13.24
N LYS A 2 28.26 -6.00 -12.15
CA LYS A 2 27.34 -7.14 -12.00
C LYS A 2 25.93 -6.68 -11.62
N GLN A 3 24.91 -7.46 -11.96
CA GLN A 3 23.50 -7.08 -11.72
C GLN A 3 23.17 -6.82 -10.24
N TYR A 4 23.73 -7.62 -9.31
CA TYR A 4 23.50 -7.38 -7.88
C TYR A 4 24.17 -6.10 -7.37
N GLU A 5 25.30 -5.70 -7.97
CA GLU A 5 25.99 -4.45 -7.64
C GLU A 5 25.15 -3.26 -8.07
N ALA A 6 24.55 -3.33 -9.28
CA ALA A 6 23.64 -2.31 -9.78
C ALA A 6 22.41 -2.13 -8.87
N VAL A 7 21.82 -3.23 -8.36
CA VAL A 7 20.69 -3.16 -7.42
C VAL A 7 21.12 -2.55 -6.08
N ILE A 8 22.28 -2.93 -5.54
CA ILE A 8 22.80 -2.33 -4.30
C ILE A 8 23.07 -0.83 -4.48
N GLU A 9 23.69 -0.44 -5.59
CA GLU A 9 23.95 0.97 -5.90
C GLU A 9 22.65 1.76 -6.06
N THR A 10 21.63 1.17 -6.69
CA THR A 10 20.30 1.79 -6.80
C THR A 10 19.65 2.00 -5.43
N LEU A 11 19.70 1.00 -4.55
CA LEU A 11 19.24 1.13 -3.17
C LEU A 11 20.01 2.23 -2.42
N ASP A 12 21.32 2.33 -2.65
CA ASP A 12 22.19 3.34 -2.03
C ASP A 12 21.76 4.76 -2.45
N LYS A 13 21.60 4.96 -3.76
CA LYS A 13 21.13 6.23 -4.36
C LYS A 13 19.74 6.63 -3.87
N LEU A 14 18.89 5.66 -3.51
CA LEU A 14 17.55 5.88 -2.96
C LEU A 14 17.54 6.06 -1.43
N GLY A 15 18.69 6.25 -0.79
CA GLY A 15 18.76 6.48 0.66
C GLY A 15 18.60 5.20 1.50
N GLY A 16 19.03 4.07 0.93
CA GLY A 16 19.16 2.79 1.62
C GLY A 16 17.89 1.98 1.77
N VAL A 17 16.74 2.48 1.32
CA VAL A 17 15.44 1.80 1.35
C VAL A 17 14.66 2.11 0.08
N ALA A 18 14.05 1.11 -0.55
CA ALA A 18 13.25 1.31 -1.75
C ALA A 18 12.20 0.22 -1.93
N THR A 19 11.14 0.55 -2.65
CA THR A 19 10.17 -0.43 -3.14
C THR A 19 10.72 -1.21 -4.33
N LEU A 20 10.24 -2.44 -4.55
CA LEU A 20 10.68 -3.25 -5.68
C LEU A 20 10.40 -2.56 -7.02
N GLY A 21 9.29 -1.84 -7.16
CA GLY A 21 9.00 -1.14 -8.41
C GLY A 21 9.81 0.14 -8.62
N GLU A 22 10.27 0.83 -7.56
CA GLU A 22 11.29 1.87 -7.72
C GLU A 22 12.61 1.28 -8.21
N LEU A 23 13.05 0.16 -7.65
CA LEU A 23 14.24 -0.54 -8.13
C LEU A 23 14.09 -0.93 -9.60
N ASN A 24 12.93 -1.45 -10.00
CA ASN A 24 12.61 -1.78 -11.39
C ASN A 24 12.63 -0.55 -12.32
N ARG A 25 12.42 0.66 -11.82
CA ARG A 25 12.47 1.89 -12.65
C ARG A 25 13.88 2.48 -12.70
N GLU A 26 14.57 2.49 -11.58
CA GLU A 26 15.83 3.23 -11.42
C GLU A 26 17.05 2.40 -11.84
N VAL A 27 17.04 1.08 -11.68
CA VAL A 27 18.24 0.26 -11.92
C VAL A 27 18.67 0.23 -13.39
N PHE A 28 17.73 0.36 -14.33
CA PHE A 28 18.03 0.39 -15.77
C PHE A 28 18.66 1.70 -16.24
N LYS A 29 18.68 2.73 -15.39
CA LYS A 29 19.38 4.00 -15.68
C LYS A 29 20.90 3.86 -15.50
N ILE A 30 21.38 2.76 -14.90
CA ILE A 30 22.80 2.46 -14.78
C ILE A 30 23.28 1.83 -16.10
N SER A 31 23.97 2.62 -16.93
CA SER A 31 24.49 2.20 -18.24
C SER A 31 25.54 1.07 -18.16
N ASP A 32 26.27 1.00 -17.05
CA ASP A 32 27.44 0.14 -16.90
C ASP A 32 27.09 -1.31 -16.48
N CYS A 33 25.80 -1.65 -16.47
CA CYS A 33 25.26 -2.96 -16.12
C CYS A 33 24.45 -3.58 -17.28
N GLU A 34 24.90 -4.72 -17.80
CA GLU A 34 24.19 -5.44 -18.86
C GLU A 34 23.12 -6.39 -18.30
N TRP A 35 21.87 -6.21 -18.77
CA TRP A 35 20.72 -7.06 -18.43
C TRP A 35 20.40 -8.02 -19.58
N LYS A 36 21.09 -9.17 -19.64
CA LYS A 36 20.95 -10.16 -20.74
C LYS A 36 19.70 -11.06 -20.65
N THR A 37 18.94 -10.97 -19.57
CA THR A 37 17.75 -11.81 -19.35
C THR A 37 16.53 -11.24 -20.06
N LYS A 38 15.62 -12.11 -20.50
CA LYS A 38 14.30 -11.72 -21.02
C LYS A 38 13.34 -11.23 -19.93
N THR A 39 13.66 -11.49 -18.66
CA THR A 39 12.82 -11.17 -17.50
C THR A 39 13.62 -10.41 -16.42
N PRO A 40 14.09 -9.19 -16.71
CA PRO A 40 14.99 -8.49 -15.80
C PRO A 40 14.34 -8.13 -14.46
N PHE A 41 13.03 -7.87 -14.40
CA PHE A 41 12.31 -7.68 -13.13
C PHE A 41 12.30 -8.94 -12.25
N ALA A 42 12.23 -10.14 -12.83
CA ALA A 42 12.33 -11.39 -12.08
C ALA A 42 13.75 -11.57 -11.51
N SER A 43 14.77 -11.16 -12.26
CA SER A 43 16.16 -11.12 -11.76
C SER A 43 16.33 -10.14 -10.61
N ILE A 44 15.79 -8.92 -10.70
CA ILE A 44 15.83 -7.92 -9.62
C ILE A 44 15.15 -8.47 -8.36
N ARG A 45 13.95 -9.05 -8.50
CA ARG A 45 13.24 -9.68 -7.38
C ARG A 45 14.07 -10.78 -6.72
N ARG A 46 14.76 -11.61 -7.50
CA ARG A 46 15.65 -12.64 -6.97
C ARG A 46 16.86 -12.04 -6.24
N ILE A 47 17.47 -11.00 -6.80
CA ILE A 47 18.63 -10.30 -6.21
C ILE A 47 18.28 -9.74 -4.84
N VAL A 48 17.20 -8.97 -4.71
CA VAL A 48 16.82 -8.36 -3.42
C VAL A 48 16.47 -9.40 -2.34
N GLN A 49 16.15 -10.64 -2.73
CA GLN A 49 15.86 -11.74 -1.82
C GLN A 49 17.08 -12.58 -1.44
N GLN A 50 18.09 -12.68 -2.31
CA GLN A 50 19.21 -13.63 -2.15
C GLN A 50 20.56 -12.96 -1.88
N THR A 51 20.69 -11.66 -2.17
CA THR A 51 21.96 -10.95 -2.03
C THR A 51 22.22 -10.56 -0.57
N LYS A 52 23.35 -11.04 -0.03
CA LYS A 52 23.84 -10.65 1.29
C LYS A 52 24.01 -9.12 1.36
N GLY A 53 23.51 -8.50 2.43
CA GLY A 53 23.54 -7.05 2.62
C GLY A 53 22.26 -6.33 2.21
N ILE A 54 21.31 -7.03 1.57
CA ILE A 54 19.93 -6.56 1.39
C ILE A 54 19.03 -7.36 2.34
N TYR A 55 18.08 -6.69 2.98
CA TYR A 55 17.06 -7.34 3.81
C TYR A 55 15.66 -6.90 3.41
N LYS A 56 14.70 -7.80 3.58
CA LYS A 56 13.28 -7.53 3.37
C LYS A 56 12.72 -6.84 4.61
N ILE A 57 12.11 -5.67 4.43
CA ILE A 57 11.38 -4.97 5.50
C ILE A 57 9.92 -5.42 5.49
N LYS A 58 9.29 -5.44 4.31
CA LYS A 58 7.90 -5.86 4.06
C LYS A 58 7.75 -6.45 2.66
N PRO A 59 6.61 -7.05 2.30
CA PRO A 59 6.31 -7.35 0.89
C PRO A 59 6.58 -6.12 0.01
N GLY A 60 7.49 -6.26 -0.95
CA GLY A 60 7.87 -5.21 -1.89
C GLY A 60 8.72 -4.06 -1.33
N LEU A 61 9.15 -4.06 -0.06
CA LEU A 61 10.02 -3.04 0.53
C LEU A 61 11.32 -3.64 1.05
N TYR A 62 12.45 -3.12 0.57
CA TYR A 62 13.78 -3.66 0.85
C TYR A 62 14.72 -2.57 1.36
N GLY A 63 15.64 -2.95 2.25
CA GLY A 63 16.64 -2.08 2.82
C GLY A 63 18.05 -2.63 2.69
N LEU A 64 19.06 -1.76 2.78
CA LEU A 64 20.46 -2.15 2.89
C LEU A 64 20.87 -2.31 4.35
N GLU A 65 21.51 -3.42 4.67
CA GLU A 65 21.90 -3.79 6.03
C GLU A 65 22.84 -2.73 6.65
N LYS A 66 23.71 -2.11 5.84
CA LYS A 66 24.60 -1.01 6.27
C LYS A 66 23.84 0.22 6.79
N TYR A 67 22.59 0.42 6.38
CA TYR A 67 21.74 1.53 6.82
C TYR A 67 20.64 1.09 7.78
N ARG A 68 20.63 -0.16 8.26
CA ARG A 68 19.54 -0.70 9.08
C ARG A 68 19.17 0.22 10.25
N LYS A 69 20.16 0.68 11.03
CA LYS A 69 19.92 1.59 12.16
C LYS A 69 19.26 2.90 11.71
N GLN A 70 19.76 3.51 10.63
CA GLN A 70 19.18 4.75 10.09
C GLN A 70 17.76 4.54 9.52
N ILE A 71 17.49 3.36 8.95
CA ILE A 71 16.16 2.96 8.48
C ILE A 71 15.21 2.84 9.68
N GLU A 72 15.63 2.15 10.74
CA GLU A 72 14.87 1.99 11.98
C GLU A 72 14.63 3.33 12.70
N ASP A 73 15.64 4.21 12.76
CA ASP A 73 15.53 5.56 13.34
C ASP A 73 14.52 6.46 12.59
N ARG A 74 14.20 6.14 11.32
CA ARG A 74 13.12 6.78 10.55
C ARG A 74 11.73 6.18 10.83
N GLY A 75 11.62 5.20 11.71
CA GLY A 75 10.38 4.47 12.02
C GLY A 75 10.06 3.34 11.04
N ILE A 76 11.00 2.95 10.17
CA ILE A 76 10.84 1.86 9.23
C ILE A 76 11.33 0.58 9.90
N ILE A 77 10.39 -0.15 10.52
CA ILE A 77 10.71 -1.29 11.37
C ILE A 77 10.28 -2.59 10.69
N VAL A 78 11.17 -3.59 10.80
CA VAL A 78 10.86 -4.97 10.39
C VAL A 78 9.93 -5.59 11.42
N GLU A 79 8.82 -6.14 10.95
CA GLU A 79 7.88 -6.87 11.79
C GLU A 79 8.46 -8.25 12.16
N THR A 80 8.37 -8.57 13.45
CA THR A 80 8.82 -9.81 14.08
C THR A 80 7.75 -10.25 15.09
N GLU A 81 7.76 -11.53 15.47
CA GLU A 81 6.83 -12.02 16.50
C GLU A 81 6.94 -11.29 17.84
N LYS A 82 8.08 -10.65 18.13
CA LYS A 82 8.29 -9.89 19.37
C LYS A 82 7.72 -8.47 19.34
N ASN A 83 7.59 -7.85 18.16
CA ASN A 83 7.21 -6.44 18.02
C ASN A 83 5.97 -6.21 17.14
N LYS A 84 5.32 -7.27 16.62
CA LYS A 84 4.12 -7.16 15.76
C LYS A 84 3.00 -6.34 16.40
N ASP A 85 2.84 -6.42 17.72
CA ASP A 85 1.82 -5.70 18.47
C ASP A 85 2.31 -4.33 18.99
N SER A 86 3.54 -3.93 18.64
CA SER A 86 4.07 -2.61 19.01
C SER A 86 3.41 -1.51 18.19
N ASN A 87 3.13 -0.37 18.83
CA ASN A 87 2.51 0.78 18.19
C ASN A 87 3.31 1.27 16.98
N ASP A 88 4.64 1.20 17.02
CA ASP A 88 5.50 1.66 15.92
C ASP A 88 5.33 0.77 14.68
N VAL A 89 5.29 -0.57 14.84
CA VAL A 89 5.06 -1.50 13.73
C VAL A 89 3.66 -1.34 13.16
N ILE A 90 2.64 -1.25 14.03
CA ILE A 90 1.25 -1.04 13.62
C ILE A 90 1.11 0.26 12.82
N MET A 91 1.62 1.36 13.35
CA MET A 91 1.57 2.68 12.72
C MET A 91 2.33 2.71 11.40
N PHE A 92 3.52 2.11 11.35
CA PHE A 92 4.31 2.05 10.13
C PHE A 92 3.62 1.20 9.05
N ASN A 93 3.09 0.02 9.40
CA ASN A 93 2.34 -0.82 8.47
C ASN A 93 1.14 -0.07 7.88
N HIS A 94 0.34 0.55 8.75
CA HIS A 94 -0.84 1.31 8.34
C HIS A 94 -0.47 2.46 7.38
N THR A 95 0.49 3.30 7.79
CA THR A 95 0.94 4.46 6.98
C THR A 95 1.54 4.02 5.64
N TYR A 96 2.31 2.93 5.63
CA TYR A 96 2.91 2.39 4.41
C TYR A 96 1.85 1.96 3.39
N TYR A 97 0.87 1.17 3.80
CA TYR A 97 -0.16 0.71 2.86
C TYR A 97 -1.11 1.85 2.44
N GLN A 98 -1.37 2.85 3.31
CA GLN A 98 -2.06 4.08 2.90
C GLN A 98 -1.31 4.77 1.76
N GLY A 99 0.00 4.99 1.92
CA GLY A 99 0.84 5.62 0.89
C GLY A 99 0.79 4.88 -0.46
N ILE A 100 0.89 3.54 -0.44
CA ILE A 100 0.76 2.75 -1.68
C ILE A 100 -0.62 2.91 -2.31
N LEU A 101 -1.71 2.90 -1.53
CA LEU A 101 -3.07 3.08 -2.07
C LEU A 101 -3.22 4.45 -2.74
N LEU A 102 -2.64 5.51 -2.17
CA LEU A 102 -2.66 6.85 -2.76
C LEU A 102 -1.92 6.86 -4.11
N ILE A 103 -0.74 6.24 -4.17
CA ILE A 103 0.07 6.17 -5.39
C ILE A 103 -0.64 5.35 -6.48
N ILE A 104 -1.22 4.19 -6.15
CA ILE A 104 -1.97 3.39 -7.13
C ILE A 104 -3.19 4.16 -7.64
N GLY A 105 -3.93 4.85 -6.76
CA GLY A 105 -5.07 5.65 -7.17
C GLY A 105 -4.67 6.70 -8.20
N LYS A 106 -3.53 7.38 -7.98
CA LYS A 106 -2.96 8.33 -8.94
C LYS A 106 -2.61 7.66 -10.29
N TYR A 107 -1.96 6.50 -10.29
CA TYR A 107 -1.67 5.76 -11.53
C TYR A 107 -2.93 5.35 -12.30
N ARG A 108 -4.05 5.17 -11.59
CA ARG A 108 -5.36 4.86 -12.19
C ARG A 108 -6.20 6.09 -12.52
N ASN A 109 -5.60 7.28 -12.53
CA ASN A 109 -6.28 8.56 -12.77
C ASN A 109 -7.47 8.80 -11.83
N MET A 110 -7.40 8.28 -10.60
CA MET A 110 -8.36 8.54 -9.54
C MET A 110 -7.88 9.69 -8.67
N GLN A 111 -8.84 10.44 -8.14
CA GLN A 111 -8.57 11.33 -7.02
C GLN A 111 -8.47 10.50 -5.73
N THR A 112 -7.63 10.89 -4.77
CA THR A 112 -7.29 10.10 -3.59
C THR A 112 -7.32 10.96 -2.35
N PHE A 113 -7.92 10.43 -1.29
CA PHE A 113 -8.11 11.09 -0.02
C PHE A 113 -7.58 10.21 1.12
N VAL A 114 -6.97 10.86 2.11
CA VAL A 114 -6.51 10.27 3.36
C VAL A 114 -7.14 11.03 4.54
N PRO A 115 -7.53 10.35 5.64
CA PRO A 115 -8.12 11.00 6.80
C PRO A 115 -7.25 12.08 7.43
N LYS A 116 -7.92 13.06 8.08
CA LYS A 116 -7.25 14.21 8.70
C LYS A 116 -6.23 13.81 9.78
N GLN A 117 -6.50 12.72 10.52
CA GLN A 117 -5.60 12.22 11.55
C GLN A 117 -4.29 11.61 10.98
N ASP A 118 -4.33 11.15 9.73
CA ASP A 118 -3.20 10.45 9.11
C ASP A 118 -2.41 11.33 8.14
N LYS A 119 -2.99 12.46 7.69
CA LYS A 119 -2.43 13.32 6.65
C LYS A 119 -0.95 13.72 6.85
N ASN A 120 -0.51 13.87 8.10
CA ASN A 120 0.85 14.30 8.45
C ASN A 120 1.82 13.13 8.72
N LYS A 121 1.34 11.89 8.72
CA LYS A 121 2.19 10.70 8.88
C LYS A 121 3.12 10.58 7.68
N LYS A 122 4.36 10.16 7.93
CA LYS A 122 5.40 10.06 6.91
C LYS A 122 5.39 8.67 6.28
N PHE A 123 5.38 8.64 4.96
CA PHE A 123 5.68 7.46 4.17
C PHE A 123 7.16 7.10 4.27
N TYR A 124 7.56 5.92 3.78
CA TYR A 124 8.92 5.40 3.99
C TYR A 124 10.01 6.27 3.33
N ASP A 125 9.66 7.03 2.29
CA ASP A 125 10.55 7.93 1.57
C ASP A 125 10.60 9.34 2.18
N GLY A 126 9.87 9.57 3.27
CA GLY A 126 9.83 10.83 4.01
C GLY A 126 8.69 11.79 3.63
N HIS A 127 7.99 11.56 2.51
CA HIS A 127 6.82 12.36 2.15
C HIS A 127 5.68 12.14 3.14
N LYS A 128 4.92 13.19 3.45
CA LYS A 128 3.68 13.08 4.21
C LYS A 128 2.58 12.52 3.33
N LEU A 129 1.63 11.79 3.93
CA LEU A 129 0.50 11.23 3.17
C LEU A 129 -0.31 12.30 2.41
N HIS A 130 -0.44 13.51 2.94
CA HIS A 130 -1.12 14.59 2.22
C HIS A 130 -0.40 15.05 0.94
N GLU A 131 0.92 14.84 0.85
CA GLU A 131 1.73 15.14 -0.34
C GLU A 131 1.56 14.07 -1.42
N LEU A 132 1.15 12.86 -1.01
CA LEU A 132 0.83 11.74 -1.91
C LEU A 132 -0.64 11.75 -2.35
N SER A 133 -1.55 12.24 -1.49
CA SER A 133 -2.97 12.37 -1.82
C SER A 133 -3.21 13.48 -2.85
N THR A 134 -4.22 13.32 -3.70
CA THR A 134 -4.58 14.37 -4.67
C THR A 134 -5.66 15.32 -4.15
N LEU A 135 -6.37 14.95 -3.08
CA LEU A 135 -7.40 15.77 -2.46
C LEU A 135 -6.98 16.19 -1.04
N ALA A 136 -6.91 17.50 -0.81
CA ALA A 136 -6.68 18.06 0.52
C ALA A 136 -7.90 17.91 1.45
N GLU A 137 -9.10 17.92 0.87
CA GLU A 137 -10.36 17.74 1.59
C GLU A 137 -11.27 16.74 0.87
N GLN A 138 -12.14 16.10 1.65
CA GLN A 138 -13.10 15.15 1.11
C GLN A 138 -14.23 15.90 0.36
N PRO A 139 -14.58 15.49 -0.86
CA PRO A 139 -15.71 16.09 -1.58
C PRO A 139 -17.03 15.93 -0.82
N PRO A 140 -17.93 16.94 -0.83
CA PRO A 140 -19.24 16.86 -0.20
C PRO A 140 -20.24 16.10 -1.08
N TYR A 141 -19.96 14.84 -1.39
CA TYR A 141 -20.71 14.04 -2.37
C TYR A 141 -22.09 13.53 -1.88
N SER A 142 -22.47 13.80 -0.63
CA SER A 142 -23.69 13.29 -0.01
C SER A 142 -24.03 14.05 1.29
N TYR A 143 -24.97 13.50 2.07
CA TYR A 143 -25.41 14.05 3.35
C TYR A 143 -24.26 14.17 4.37
N PRO A 144 -24.21 15.23 5.19
CA PRO A 144 -23.09 15.49 6.10
C PRO A 144 -22.71 14.33 7.02
N GLN A 145 -23.67 13.55 7.50
CA GLN A 145 -23.43 12.38 8.36
C GLN A 145 -22.70 11.25 7.62
N LEU A 146 -23.01 11.02 6.34
CA LEU A 146 -22.34 10.00 5.53
C LEU A 146 -20.94 10.47 5.11
N ILE A 147 -20.76 11.76 4.83
CA ILE A 147 -19.45 12.37 4.62
C ILE A 147 -18.59 12.24 5.88
N LYS A 148 -19.13 12.57 7.06
CA LYS A 148 -18.43 12.41 8.33
C LYS A 148 -18.05 10.95 8.60
N ARG A 149 -18.93 9.99 8.28
CA ARG A 149 -18.65 8.56 8.46
C ARG A 149 -17.53 8.10 7.54
N SER A 150 -17.62 8.43 6.25
CA SER A 150 -16.60 8.08 5.26
C SER A 150 -15.27 8.78 5.49
N ALA A 151 -15.23 9.97 6.12
CA ALA A 151 -13.98 10.63 6.51
C ALA A 151 -13.09 9.79 7.45
N THR A 152 -13.65 8.72 8.05
CA THR A 152 -12.93 7.77 8.92
C THR A 152 -12.38 6.55 8.18
N ILE A 153 -12.62 6.45 6.86
CA ILE A 153 -12.06 5.40 6.01
C ILE A 153 -10.59 5.69 5.71
N ASP A 154 -9.71 4.72 5.93
CA ASP A 154 -8.25 4.91 5.85
C ASP A 154 -7.76 5.45 4.51
N THR A 155 -8.39 5.07 3.40
CA THR A 155 -8.15 5.67 2.09
C THR A 155 -9.40 5.59 1.21
N ILE A 156 -9.72 6.69 0.52
CA ILE A 156 -10.81 6.75 -0.45
C ILE A 156 -10.27 7.13 -1.81
N TRP A 157 -10.74 6.45 -2.85
CA TRP A 157 -10.60 6.91 -4.23
C TRP A 157 -11.89 7.52 -4.73
N PHE A 158 -11.77 8.62 -5.47
CA PHE A 158 -12.86 9.34 -6.11
C PHE A 158 -12.68 9.32 -7.63
N ASN A 159 -13.78 9.21 -8.36
CA ASN A 159 -13.79 9.31 -9.82
C ASN A 159 -13.83 10.79 -10.27
N GLY A 160 -13.75 11.03 -11.58
CA GLY A 160 -13.77 12.39 -12.15
C GLY A 160 -15.05 13.21 -11.91
N ARG A 161 -16.10 12.63 -11.30
CA ARG A 161 -17.33 13.32 -10.86
C ARG A 161 -17.30 13.64 -9.36
N ASN A 162 -16.16 13.50 -8.70
CA ASN A 162 -16.00 13.61 -7.25
C ASN A 162 -16.88 12.63 -6.44
N MET A 163 -17.29 11.50 -7.06
CA MET A 163 -18.04 10.45 -6.38
C MET A 163 -17.08 9.36 -5.89
N PRO A 164 -17.33 8.75 -4.72
CA PRO A 164 -16.50 7.67 -4.23
C PRO A 164 -16.53 6.50 -5.22
N HIS A 165 -15.34 5.98 -5.54
CA HIS A 165 -15.13 4.82 -6.38
C HIS A 165 -14.73 3.60 -5.53
N SER A 166 -13.81 3.80 -4.58
CA SER A 166 -13.32 2.73 -3.70
C SER A 166 -13.11 3.23 -2.27
N PHE A 167 -13.44 2.38 -1.30
CA PHE A 167 -13.12 2.50 0.11
C PHE A 167 -12.16 1.39 0.53
N PHE A 168 -11.10 1.77 1.23
CA PHE A 168 -10.09 0.85 1.73
C PHE A 168 -9.89 1.06 3.23
N GLU A 169 -9.92 -0.05 3.97
CA GLU A 169 -9.56 -0.12 5.39
C GLU A 169 -8.34 -1.03 5.53
N ILE A 170 -7.30 -0.57 6.21
CA ILE A 170 -6.04 -1.26 6.40
C ILE A 170 -6.02 -1.84 7.81
N GLU A 171 -6.16 -3.16 7.87
CA GLU A 171 -6.42 -3.89 9.09
C GLU A 171 -5.19 -4.69 9.51
N HIS A 172 -4.44 -4.16 10.48
CA HIS A 172 -3.26 -4.82 11.03
C HIS A 172 -3.54 -5.55 12.35
N SER A 173 -3.87 -4.82 13.42
CA SER A 173 -4.18 -5.36 14.74
C SER A 173 -5.56 -4.98 15.27
N THR A 174 -6.24 -4.03 14.60
CA THR A 174 -7.59 -3.56 14.92
C THR A 174 -8.67 -4.58 14.54
N ASP A 175 -9.84 -4.55 15.18
CA ASP A 175 -10.94 -5.48 14.87
C ASP A 175 -11.56 -5.17 13.51
N ILE A 176 -11.48 -6.13 12.57
CA ILE A 176 -12.08 -6.05 11.23
C ILE A 176 -13.57 -5.70 11.28
N GLN A 177 -14.27 -6.08 12.36
CA GLN A 177 -15.68 -5.74 12.54
C GLN A 177 -15.95 -4.24 12.52
N ASN A 178 -15.04 -3.42 13.05
CA ASN A 178 -15.21 -1.96 13.03
C ASN A 178 -15.20 -1.41 11.60
N SER A 179 -14.30 -1.93 10.77
CA SER A 179 -14.23 -1.60 9.34
C SER A 179 -15.47 -2.07 8.58
N LEU A 180 -15.97 -3.27 8.89
CA LEU A 180 -17.22 -3.75 8.30
C LEU A 180 -18.43 -2.90 8.71
N LEU A 181 -18.49 -2.39 9.95
CA LEU A 181 -19.53 -1.46 10.38
C LEU A 181 -19.46 -0.14 9.60
N LYS A 182 -18.26 0.40 9.35
CA LYS A 182 -18.11 1.60 8.50
C LYS A 182 -18.64 1.36 7.09
N PHE A 183 -18.33 0.20 6.50
CA PHE A 183 -18.83 -0.20 5.18
C PHE A 183 -20.35 -0.40 5.17
N ASN A 184 -20.92 -0.98 6.22
CA ASN A 184 -22.35 -1.17 6.36
C ASN A 184 -23.10 0.16 6.40
N ASP A 185 -22.59 1.16 7.14
CA ASP A 185 -23.18 2.50 7.20
C ASP A 185 -23.10 3.26 5.85
N LEU A 186 -22.27 2.79 4.92
CA LEU A 186 -22.03 3.39 3.61
C LEU A 186 -22.48 2.48 2.46
N GLN A 187 -23.25 1.43 2.74
CA GLN A 187 -23.58 0.38 1.78
C GLN A 187 -24.43 0.84 0.59
N ASP A 188 -25.18 1.92 0.76
CA ASP A 188 -26.04 2.51 -0.28
C ASP A 188 -25.25 3.10 -1.45
N PHE A 189 -23.97 3.42 -1.25
CA PHE A 189 -23.11 3.85 -2.35
C PHE A 189 -22.61 2.64 -3.14
N TYR A 190 -22.72 2.68 -4.47
CA TYR A 190 -22.11 1.68 -5.34
C TYR A 190 -20.59 1.89 -5.46
N VAL A 191 -19.87 1.45 -4.41
CA VAL A 191 -18.42 1.59 -4.26
C VAL A 191 -17.76 0.23 -4.08
N ARG A 192 -16.50 0.11 -4.49
CA ARG A 192 -15.66 -1.05 -4.16
C ARG A 192 -15.20 -0.93 -2.72
N MET A 193 -15.52 -1.90 -1.87
CA MET A 193 -15.06 -1.93 -0.48
C MET A 193 -14.01 -3.02 -0.31
N ALA A 194 -12.86 -2.68 0.28
CA ALA A 194 -11.79 -3.64 0.48
C ALA A 194 -11.17 -3.53 1.88
N ILE A 195 -11.03 -4.68 2.52
CA ILE A 195 -10.18 -4.85 3.70
C ILE A 195 -8.79 -5.25 3.21
N VAL A 196 -7.79 -4.43 3.50
CA VAL A 196 -6.38 -4.66 3.16
C VAL A 196 -5.64 -5.14 4.41
N ALA A 197 -5.21 -6.40 4.44
CA ALA A 197 -4.67 -7.00 5.65
C ALA A 197 -3.66 -8.13 5.36
N ASP A 198 -3.02 -8.66 6.40
CA ASP A 198 -2.22 -9.88 6.29
C ASP A 198 -3.13 -11.08 5.98
N ILE A 199 -2.69 -11.99 5.10
CA ILE A 199 -3.48 -13.17 4.70
C ILE A 199 -3.92 -14.04 5.89
N LYS A 200 -3.16 -14.05 6.98
CA LYS A 200 -3.50 -14.74 8.23
C LYS A 200 -4.83 -14.25 8.85
N ARG A 201 -5.26 -13.03 8.53
CA ARG A 201 -6.53 -12.44 9.00
C ARG A 201 -7.73 -12.75 8.12
N LYS A 202 -7.53 -13.43 6.98
CA LYS A 202 -8.64 -13.80 6.08
C LYS A 202 -9.70 -14.67 6.78
N PRO A 203 -9.37 -15.68 7.62
CA PRO A 203 -10.38 -16.44 8.35
C PRO A 203 -11.21 -15.57 9.31
N GLU A 204 -10.58 -14.59 9.97
CA GLU A 204 -11.27 -13.63 10.84
C GLU A 204 -12.28 -12.80 10.03
N PHE A 205 -11.86 -12.24 8.89
CA PHE A 205 -12.73 -11.53 7.96
C PHE A 205 -13.93 -12.39 7.52
N GLU A 206 -13.69 -13.62 7.08
CA GLU A 206 -14.74 -14.53 6.62
C GLU A 206 -15.72 -14.91 7.73
N ALA A 207 -15.23 -15.05 8.97
CA ALA A 207 -16.08 -15.31 10.13
C ALA A 207 -16.96 -14.10 10.47
N LYS A 208 -16.38 -12.90 10.54
CA LYS A 208 -17.13 -11.67 10.85
C LYS A 208 -18.17 -11.35 9.78
N MET A 209 -17.88 -11.56 8.50
CA MET A 209 -18.83 -11.35 7.40
C MET A 209 -20.09 -12.22 7.50
N ARG A 210 -20.08 -13.32 8.27
CA ARG A 210 -21.26 -14.17 8.48
C ARG A 210 -22.26 -13.62 9.50
N PHE A 211 -21.92 -12.53 10.20
CA PHE A 211 -22.85 -11.91 11.14
C PHE A 211 -24.03 -11.30 10.39
N HIS A 212 -25.23 -11.45 10.96
CA HIS A 212 -26.47 -10.92 10.36
C HIS A 212 -26.43 -9.42 10.08
N ALA A 213 -25.70 -8.66 10.90
CA ALA A 213 -25.47 -7.24 10.69
C ALA A 213 -24.80 -6.89 9.35
N PHE A 214 -24.18 -7.85 8.67
CA PHE A 214 -23.50 -7.68 7.38
C PHE A 214 -24.12 -8.52 6.27
N ASP A 215 -25.36 -8.98 6.42
CA ASP A 215 -26.03 -9.82 5.42
C ASP A 215 -26.12 -9.13 4.05
N ASP A 216 -26.48 -7.84 4.01
CA ASP A 216 -26.53 -7.08 2.76
C ASP A 216 -25.15 -6.98 2.09
N LEU A 217 -24.09 -6.71 2.85
CA LEU A 217 -22.72 -6.68 2.33
C LEU A 217 -22.28 -8.06 1.82
N ARG A 218 -22.59 -9.13 2.55
CA ARG A 218 -22.19 -10.52 2.25
C ARG A 218 -22.93 -11.06 1.03
N LEU A 219 -24.25 -10.98 1.03
CA LEU A 219 -25.12 -11.55 -0.02
C LEU A 219 -24.84 -10.87 -1.36
N ASN A 220 -24.60 -9.56 -1.35
CA ASN A 220 -24.28 -8.79 -2.54
C ASN A 220 -22.77 -8.73 -2.86
N LYS A 221 -21.93 -9.49 -2.14
CA LYS A 221 -20.46 -9.57 -2.34
C LYS A 221 -19.79 -8.19 -2.41
N ARG A 222 -20.21 -7.26 -1.55
CA ARG A 222 -19.81 -5.84 -1.58
C ARG A 222 -18.38 -5.59 -1.10
N VAL A 223 -17.87 -6.46 -0.22
CA VAL A 223 -16.56 -6.31 0.43
C VAL A 223 -15.60 -7.40 -0.04
N SER A 224 -14.40 -6.98 -0.46
CA SER A 224 -13.30 -7.88 -0.85
C SER A 224 -12.21 -7.91 0.22
N PHE A 225 -11.58 -9.06 0.39
CA PHE A 225 -10.34 -9.18 1.17
C PHE A 225 -9.13 -9.09 0.23
N LEU A 226 -8.22 -8.16 0.49
CA LEU A 226 -7.01 -7.93 -0.29
C LEU A 226 -5.79 -8.15 0.59
N SER A 227 -5.06 -9.25 0.39
CA SER A 227 -3.86 -9.50 1.17
C SER A 227 -2.73 -8.52 0.83
N TYR A 228 -1.85 -8.21 1.78
CA TYR A 228 -0.69 -7.37 1.54
C TYR A 228 0.17 -7.82 0.36
N ASP A 229 0.44 -9.13 0.20
CA ASP A 229 1.20 -9.63 -0.94
C ASP A 229 0.48 -9.41 -2.27
N ALA A 230 -0.83 -9.66 -2.34
CA ALA A 230 -1.62 -9.43 -3.54
C ALA A 230 -1.71 -7.92 -3.87
N PHE A 231 -1.82 -7.09 -2.83
CA PHE A 231 -1.85 -5.64 -2.95
C PHE A 231 -0.54 -5.08 -3.51
N VAL A 232 0.59 -5.47 -2.93
CA VAL A 232 1.92 -5.05 -3.39
C VAL A 232 2.20 -5.56 -4.80
N LYS A 233 1.76 -6.77 -5.15
CA LYS A 233 1.86 -7.26 -6.52
C LYS A 233 1.08 -6.37 -7.50
N GLN A 234 -0.12 -5.89 -7.12
CA GLN A 234 -0.85 -4.92 -7.95
C GLN A 234 -0.10 -3.59 -8.06
N TYR A 235 0.52 -3.11 -6.97
CA TYR A 235 1.37 -1.91 -7.02
C TYR A 235 2.50 -2.04 -8.03
N GLU A 236 3.25 -3.15 -7.97
CA GLU A 236 4.34 -3.45 -8.90
C GLU A 236 3.85 -3.47 -10.36
N MET A 237 2.71 -4.09 -10.62
CA MET A 237 2.10 -4.13 -11.96
C MET A 237 1.68 -2.74 -12.45
N GLU A 238 1.10 -1.90 -11.58
CA GLU A 238 0.71 -0.54 -11.96
C GLU A 238 1.93 0.35 -12.23
N GLN A 239 3.04 0.16 -11.51
CA GLN A 239 4.30 0.85 -11.79
C GLN A 239 4.92 0.38 -13.12
N GLU A 240 4.93 -0.93 -13.37
CA GLU A 240 5.42 -1.49 -14.64
C GLU A 240 4.61 -0.94 -15.82
N LYS A 241 3.29 -0.84 -15.65
CA LYS A 241 2.41 -0.23 -16.66
C LYS A 241 2.80 1.19 -17.04
N GLN A 242 3.32 1.99 -16.09
CA GLN A 242 3.77 3.36 -16.38
C GLN A 242 5.00 3.41 -17.30
N SER A 243 5.69 2.29 -17.52
CA SER A 243 6.85 2.24 -18.43
C SER A 243 6.46 1.95 -19.88
N PHE A 244 5.22 1.50 -20.14
CA PHE A 244 4.75 1.28 -21.50
C PHE A 244 4.26 2.58 -22.13
N GLU A 245 4.65 2.81 -23.40
CA GLU A 245 4.16 3.94 -24.19
C GLU A 245 2.66 3.84 -24.48
N PHE A 246 2.14 2.61 -24.55
CA PHE A 246 0.73 2.34 -24.82
C PHE A 246 0.27 1.11 -24.02
N ILE A 247 -0.84 1.27 -23.28
CA ILE A 247 -1.47 0.20 -22.50
C ILE A 247 -2.76 -0.19 -23.21
N LEU A 248 -2.93 -1.48 -23.49
CA LEU A 248 -4.13 -2.07 -24.10
C LEU A 248 -5.33 -2.11 -23.15
#